data_AF-A0A6L2KEP3-F1
#
_entry.id   AF-A0A6L2KEP3-F1
#
_cell.length_a   1.000
_cell.length_b   1.000
_cell.length_c   1.000
_cell.angle_alpha   90.00
_cell.angle_beta   90.00
_cell.angle_gamma   90.00
#
_symmetry.space_group_name_H-M   'P 1'
#
loop_
_entity.id
_entity.type
_entity.pdbx_description
1 polymer ?
#
loop_
_entity_poly.entity_id
_entity_poly.type
_entity_poly.pdbx_seq_one_letter_code
_entity_poly.pdbx_strand_id
1 'polypeptide(L)'
;MKKRRNDVKARTTLLLALPDEHQLIFSKYKTAQELWAAILKTFGGNEATKKTNKNLLKQQYGNFKAEGLETLEQTFNRLQAIVSHLEFMDIEIEQDDLNQKFLTNLASEWLMYMIV
;
A
#
# COMPACT_ATOMS: atom_id res chain seq x y z
N MET A 1 4.28 4.42 38.57
CA MET A 1 4.55 2.99 38.29
C MET A 1 3.82 2.44 37.06
N LYS A 2 2.54 2.76 36.82
CA LYS A 2 1.73 2.25 35.69
C LYS A 2 2.37 2.49 34.30
N LYS A 3 2.94 3.68 34.07
CA LYS A 3 3.57 4.05 32.78
C LYS A 3 4.73 3.12 32.39
N ARG A 4 5.68 2.86 33.30
CA ARG A 4 6.82 1.96 33.06
C ARG A 4 6.37 0.53 32.79
N ARG A 5 5.35 0.04 33.52
CA ARG A 5 4.79 -1.30 33.30
C ARG A 5 4.14 -1.44 31.93
N ASN A 6 3.38 -0.42 31.51
CA ASN A 6 2.73 -0.39 30.20
C ASN A 6 3.76 -0.31 29.06
N ASP A 7 4.81 0.48 29.22
CA ASP A 7 5.90 0.58 28.23
C ASP A 7 6.61 -0.76 28.02
N VAL A 8 6.96 -1.46 29.12
CA VAL A 8 7.56 -2.80 29.03
C VAL A 8 6.61 -3.78 28.34
N LYS A 9 5.32 -3.79 28.71
CA LYS A 9 4.33 -4.69 28.11
C LYS A 9 4.18 -4.42 26.60
N ALA A 10 4.03 -3.16 26.21
CA ALA A 10 3.92 -2.77 24.81
C ALA A 10 5.17 -3.14 24.02
N ARG A 11 6.36 -2.89 24.55
CA ARG A 11 7.64 -3.25 23.91
C ARG A 11 7.75 -4.76 23.70
N THR A 12 7.43 -5.57 24.70
CA THR A 12 7.47 -7.04 24.57
C THR A 12 6.47 -7.54 23.54
N THR A 13 5.24 -7.02 23.54
CA THR A 13 4.22 -7.40 22.55
C THR A 13 4.64 -7.01 21.13
N LEU A 14 5.20 -5.81 20.93
CA LEU A 14 5.69 -5.37 19.62
C LEU A 14 6.85 -6.23 19.10
N LEU A 15 7.76 -6.69 19.96
CA LEU A 15 8.83 -7.61 19.55
C LEU A 15 8.27 -8.97 19.13
N LEU A 16 7.36 -9.54 19.91
CA LEU A 16 6.76 -10.86 19.60
C LEU A 16 5.91 -10.87 18.32
N ALA A 17 5.43 -9.71 17.87
CA ALA A 17 4.69 -9.59 16.61
C ALA A 17 5.61 -9.60 15.37
N LEU A 18 6.93 -9.52 15.55
CA LEU A 18 7.91 -9.55 14.45
C LEU A 18 8.46 -10.98 14.24
N PRO A 19 8.79 -11.36 13.00
CA PRO A 19 9.58 -12.56 12.73
C PRO A 19 10.90 -12.57 13.52
N ASP A 20 11.35 -13.75 13.94
CA ASP A 20 12.53 -13.92 14.82
C ASP A 20 13.80 -13.23 14.29
N GLU A 21 14.00 -13.23 12.97
CA GLU A 21 15.10 -12.54 12.29
C GLU A 21 15.14 -11.03 12.56
N HIS A 22 13.98 -10.40 12.73
CA HIS A 22 13.85 -8.98 12.99
C HIS A 22 13.90 -8.68 14.49
N GLN A 23 13.44 -9.59 15.35
CA GLN A 23 13.43 -9.39 16.81
C GLN A 23 14.80 -9.00 17.37
N LEU A 24 15.87 -9.67 16.91
CA LEU A 24 17.24 -9.37 17.36
C LEU A 24 17.67 -7.95 17.00
N ILE A 25 17.34 -7.48 15.79
CA ILE A 25 17.68 -6.14 15.30
C ILE A 25 16.93 -5.06 16.10
N PHE A 26 15.69 -5.33 16.48
CA PHE A 26 14.81 -4.41 17.19
C PHE A 26 14.96 -4.47 18.73
N SER A 27 15.62 -5.51 19.27
CA SER A 27 15.84 -5.68 20.71
C SER A 27 16.60 -4.51 21.37
N LYS A 28 17.43 -3.79 20.59
CA LYS A 28 18.25 -2.66 21.05
C LYS A 28 17.47 -1.42 21.50
N TYR A 29 16.22 -1.26 21.05
CA TYR A 29 15.37 -0.12 21.43
C TYR A 29 14.84 -0.31 22.84
N LYS A 30 14.94 0.72 23.69
CA LYS A 30 14.73 0.59 25.14
C LYS A 30 13.29 0.87 25.55
N THR A 31 12.58 1.69 24.78
CA THR A 31 11.18 2.06 25.01
C THR A 31 10.28 1.52 23.89
N ALA A 32 8.99 1.36 24.18
CA ALA A 32 8.01 0.97 23.15
C ALA A 32 7.92 2.02 22.03
N GLN A 33 8.08 3.30 22.36
CA GLN A 33 8.04 4.40 21.40
C GLN A 33 9.22 4.35 20.41
N GLU A 34 10.45 4.16 20.91
CA GLU A 34 11.64 4.03 20.05
C GLU A 34 11.52 2.80 19.14
N LEU A 35 11.05 1.68 19.69
CA LEU A 35 10.80 0.46 18.93
C LEU A 35 9.78 0.68 17.82
N TRP A 36 8.64 1.30 18.14
CA TRP A 36 7.59 1.61 17.18
C TRP A 36 8.10 2.52 16.05
N ALA A 37 8.82 3.59 16.38
CA ALA A 37 9.41 4.50 15.39
C ALA A 37 10.41 3.77 14.47
N ALA A 38 11.20 2.85 15.02
CA ALA A 38 12.12 2.04 14.24
C ALA A 38 11.42 1.05 13.31
N ILE A 39 10.38 0.36 13.80
CA ILE A 39 9.53 -0.54 12.99
C ILE A 39 8.92 0.25 11.83
N LEU A 40 8.34 1.42 12.10
CA LEU A 40 7.80 2.31 11.08
C LEU A 40 8.87 2.75 10.07
N LYS A 41 10.08 3.06 10.52
CA LYS A 41 11.18 3.46 9.63
C LYS A 41 11.65 2.31 8.74
N THR A 42 11.74 1.10 9.28
CA THR A 42 12.26 -0.08 8.57
C THR A 42 11.23 -0.67 7.62
N PHE A 43 9.99 -0.85 8.07
CA PHE A 43 8.94 -1.52 7.28
C PHE A 43 7.94 -0.56 6.64
N GLY A 44 7.66 0.57 7.29
CA GLY A 44 6.80 1.62 6.72
C GLY A 44 7.51 2.46 5.65
N GLY A 45 8.83 2.32 5.48
CA GLY A 45 9.66 3.19 4.65
C GLY A 45 9.86 4.57 5.26
N ASN A 46 10.95 5.25 4.88
CA ASN A 46 11.14 6.66 5.25
C ASN A 46 10.18 7.57 4.43
N GLU A 47 9.96 8.81 4.88
CA GLU A 47 9.06 9.76 4.20
C GLU A 47 9.39 9.94 2.71
N ALA A 48 10.67 9.93 2.35
CA ALA A 48 11.11 10.04 0.97
C ALA A 48 10.72 8.81 0.15
N THR A 49 10.90 7.60 0.68
CA THR A 49 10.46 6.35 0.03
C THR A 49 8.94 6.30 -0.11
N LYS A 50 8.18 6.72 0.93
CA LYS A 50 6.72 6.83 0.84
C LYS A 50 6.30 7.81 -0.26
N LYS A 51 6.94 8.98 -0.33
CA LYS A 51 6.67 10.00 -1.35
C LYS A 51 7.00 9.49 -2.76
N THR A 52 8.13 8.79 -2.93
CA THR A 52 8.52 8.20 -4.21
C THR A 52 7.53 7.12 -4.63
N ASN A 53 7.14 6.21 -3.73
CA ASN A 53 6.16 5.16 -4.03
C ASN A 53 4.78 5.74 -4.36
N LYS A 54 4.35 6.77 -3.62
CA LYS A 54 3.12 7.53 -3.89
C LYS A 54 3.13 8.14 -5.29
N ASN A 55 4.25 8.74 -5.70
CA ASN A 55 4.39 9.28 -7.05
C ASN A 55 4.38 8.19 -8.13
N LEU A 56 5.04 7.05 -7.86
CA LEU A 56 5.05 5.91 -8.77
C LEU A 56 3.65 5.32 -8.97
N LEU A 57 2.88 5.13 -7.91
CA LEU A 57 1.50 4.64 -7.98
C LEU A 57 0.60 5.61 -8.75
N LYS A 58 0.74 6.92 -8.51
CA LYS A 58 0.02 7.94 -9.30
C LYS A 58 0.38 7.89 -10.78
N GLN A 59 1.65 7.65 -11.10
CA GLN A 59 2.10 7.49 -12.48
C GLN A 59 1.54 6.20 -13.11
N GLN A 60 1.53 5.09 -12.37
CA GLN A 60 0.94 3.82 -12.82
C GLN A 60 -0.55 3.96 -13.07
N TYR A 61 -1.28 4.61 -12.18
CA TYR A 61 -2.69 4.92 -12.37
C TYR A 61 -2.89 5.87 -13.57
N GLY A 62 -2.13 6.96 -13.65
CA GLY A 62 -2.18 7.92 -14.75
C GLY A 62 -1.99 7.27 -16.12
N ASN A 63 -1.02 6.37 -16.23
CA ASN A 63 -0.65 5.67 -17.46
C ASN A 63 -1.37 4.31 -17.64
N PHE A 64 -2.35 4.01 -16.80
CA PHE A 64 -3.06 2.73 -16.85
C PHE A 64 -3.74 2.56 -18.22
N LYS A 65 -3.45 1.44 -18.88
CA LYS A 65 -4.11 0.97 -20.10
C LYS A 65 -4.18 -0.54 -20.10
N ALA A 66 -5.24 -1.11 -20.68
CA ALA A 66 -5.31 -2.54 -20.94
C ALA A 66 -4.15 -2.98 -21.82
N GLU A 67 -3.57 -4.13 -21.51
CA GLU A 67 -2.51 -4.73 -22.32
C GLU A 67 -3.14 -5.67 -23.36
N GLY A 68 -2.54 -5.79 -24.54
CA GLY A 68 -3.16 -6.48 -25.69
C GLY A 68 -3.37 -7.99 -25.56
N LEU A 69 -2.96 -8.59 -24.43
CA LEU A 69 -3.20 -10.01 -24.11
C LEU A 69 -3.96 -10.18 -22.79
N GLU A 70 -4.35 -9.09 -22.12
CA GLU A 70 -5.12 -9.16 -20.88
C GLU A 70 -6.60 -9.42 -21.18
N THR A 71 -7.17 -10.35 -20.42
CA THR A 71 -8.62 -10.47 -20.29
C THR A 71 -9.20 -9.29 -19.51
N LEU A 72 -10.49 -9.02 -19.68
CA LEU A 72 -11.20 -7.97 -18.94
C LEU A 72 -11.03 -8.11 -17.41
N GLU A 73 -11.08 -9.34 -16.90
CA GLU A 73 -10.87 -9.64 -15.47
C GLU A 73 -9.45 -9.29 -15.02
N GLN A 74 -8.44 -9.62 -15.82
CA GLN A 74 -7.04 -9.28 -15.51
C GLN A 74 -6.82 -7.77 -15.50
N THR A 75 -7.36 -7.06 -16.49
CA THR A 75 -7.30 -5.59 -16.55
C THR A 75 -7.98 -4.97 -15.33
N PHE A 76 -9.17 -5.46 -14.94
CA PHE A 76 -9.88 -4.99 -13.75
C PHE A 76 -9.07 -5.24 -12.47
N ASN A 77 -8.58 -6.47 -12.27
CA ASN A 77 -7.81 -6.84 -11.09
C ASN A 77 -6.53 -6.00 -10.93
N ARG A 78 -5.84 -5.69 -12.05
CA ARG A 78 -4.66 -4.81 -12.02
C ARG A 78 -5.02 -3.37 -11.64
N LEU A 79 -6.11 -2.83 -12.18
CA LEU A 79 -6.59 -1.50 -11.80
C LEU A 79 -6.95 -1.45 -10.31
N GLN A 80 -7.70 -2.43 -9.81
CA GLN A 80 -8.10 -2.53 -8.41
C GLN A 80 -6.89 -2.64 -7.47
N ALA A 81 -5.85 -3.38 -7.86
CA ALA A 81 -4.61 -3.47 -7.10
C ALA A 81 -3.90 -2.11 -6.97
N ILE A 82 -3.88 -1.31 -8.05
CA ILE A 82 -3.29 0.04 -8.01
C ILE A 82 -4.10 0.95 -7.08
N VAL A 83 -5.44 0.93 -7.17
CA VAL A 83 -6.33 1.74 -6.32
C VAL A 83 -6.18 1.36 -4.86
N SER A 84 -6.18 0.06 -4.54
CA SER A 84 -6.03 -0.41 -3.15
C SER A 84 -4.70 0.05 -2.53
N HIS A 85 -3.62 0.08 -3.32
CA HIS A 85 -2.34 0.62 -2.86
C HIS A 85 -2.34 2.16 -2.71
N LEU A 86 -3.07 2.89 -3.56
CA LEU A 86 -3.24 4.33 -3.43
C LEU A 86 -4.02 4.69 -2.16
N GLU A 87 -5.12 4.00 -1.90
CA GLU A 87 -5.94 4.17 -0.69
C GLU A 87 -5.13 3.88 0.58
N PHE A 88 -4.32 2.81 0.56
CA PHE A 88 -3.38 2.51 1.66
C PHE A 88 -2.36 3.63 1.91
N MET A 89 -2.09 4.50 0.93
CA MET A 89 -1.22 5.69 1.04
C MET A 89 -1.99 7.00 1.24
N ASP A 90 -3.22 6.90 1.75
CA ASP A 90 -4.12 8.03 2.01
C ASP A 90 -4.37 8.85 0.73
N ILE A 91 -4.61 8.16 -0.39
CA ILE A 91 -5.05 8.77 -1.65
C ILE A 91 -6.37 8.12 -2.01
N GLU A 92 -7.43 8.87 -1.77
CA GLU A 92 -8.77 8.48 -2.17
C GLU A 92 -8.94 8.69 -3.68
N ILE A 93 -9.51 7.70 -4.35
CA ILE A 93 -9.91 7.77 -5.74
C ILE A 93 -11.43 7.74 -5.77
N GLU A 94 -12.05 8.75 -6.37
CA GLU A 94 -13.51 8.79 -6.51
C GLU A 94 -13.97 7.63 -7.40
N GLN A 95 -15.06 6.97 -7.01
CA GLN A 95 -15.58 5.83 -7.75
C GLN A 95 -15.90 6.19 -9.21
N ASP A 96 -16.37 7.41 -9.46
CA ASP A 96 -16.66 7.89 -10.82
C ASP A 96 -15.38 8.06 -11.66
N ASP A 97 -14.28 8.57 -11.08
CA ASP A 97 -12.98 8.64 -11.74
C ASP A 97 -12.45 7.24 -12.05
N LEU A 98 -12.56 6.31 -11.10
CA LEU A 98 -12.18 4.90 -11.30
C LEU A 98 -12.98 4.25 -12.44
N ASN A 99 -14.29 4.45 -12.46
CA ASN A 99 -15.17 3.92 -13.49
C ASN A 99 -14.80 4.49 -14.87
N GLN A 100 -14.61 5.81 -14.96
CA GLN A 100 -14.17 6.47 -16.20
C GLN A 100 -12.79 5.95 -16.63
N LYS A 101 -11.86 5.80 -15.70
CA LYS A 101 -10.52 5.28 -15.94
C LYS A 101 -10.56 3.89 -16.53
N PHE A 102 -11.37 3.00 -15.95
CA PHE A 102 -11.55 1.65 -16.45
C PHE A 102 -12.09 1.68 -17.89
N LEU A 103 -13.24 2.29 -18.11
CA LEU A 103 -13.95 2.29 -19.39
C LEU A 103 -13.15 2.92 -20.54
N THR A 104 -12.43 4.01 -20.28
CA THR A 104 -11.64 4.72 -21.31
C THR A 104 -10.34 4.01 -21.71
N ASN A 105 -9.90 3.04 -20.91
CA ASN A 105 -8.59 2.39 -21.07
C ASN A 105 -8.70 0.89 -21.37
N LEU A 106 -9.89 0.39 -21.71
CA LEU A 106 -10.08 -0.98 -22.17
C LEU A 106 -9.49 -1.19 -23.58
N ALA A 107 -9.08 -2.42 -23.86
CA ALA A 107 -8.70 -2.80 -25.21
C ALA A 107 -9.93 -2.69 -26.14
N SER A 108 -9.70 -2.29 -27.40
CA SER A 108 -10.76 -2.02 -28.37
C SER A 108 -11.69 -3.20 -28.64
N GLU A 109 -11.18 -4.42 -28.48
CA GLU A 109 -11.93 -5.67 -28.54
C GLU A 109 -13.09 -5.74 -27.52
N TRP A 110 -12.95 -5.14 -26.34
CA TRP A 110 -13.99 -5.13 -25.31
C TRP A 110 -15.00 -3.99 -25.51
N LEU A 111 -14.57 -2.88 -26.12
CA LEU A 111 -15.44 -1.73 -26.40
C LEU A 111 -16.59 -2.12 -27.34
N MET A 112 -16.37 -3.07 -28.25
CA MET A 112 -17.39 -3.57 -29.17
C MET A 112 -18.61 -4.19 -28.48
N TYR A 113 -18.45 -4.70 -27.25
CA TYR A 113 -19.53 -5.33 -26.49
C TYR A 113 -20.22 -4.39 -25.49
N MET A 114 -19.74 -3.14 -25.35
CA MET A 114 -20.24 -2.18 -24.35
C MET A 114 -20.83 -0.90 -24.95
N ILE A 115 -20.68 -0.67 -26.25
CA ILE A 115 -21.38 0.40 -26.96
C ILE A 115 -22.76 -0.14 -27.39
N VAL A 116 -23.83 0.36 -26.75
CA VAL A 116 -25.23 0.17 -27.17
C VAL A 116 -25.61 1.22 -28.22
#